data_AF-A0A1H9SKM6-F1
#
_entry.id   AF-A0A1H9SKM6-F1
#
_cell.length_a   1.000
_cell.length_b   1.000
_cell.length_c   1.000
_cell.angle_alpha   90.00
_cell.angle_beta   90.00
_cell.angle_gamma   90.00
#
_symmetry.space_group_name_H-M   'P 1'
#
loop_
_entity.id
_entity.type
_entity.pdbx_description
1 polymer ?
#
loop_
_entity_poly.entity_id
_entity_poly.type
_entity_poly.pdbx_seq_one_letter_code
_entity_poly.pdbx_strand_id
1 'polypeptide(L)'
;MVNKMLIDKFNKLTVRSILKFITWTLVFALAMQMNHVWAHASLVKSDPPRRASLSESPSQIQLWFNEEIEAAYASVKVLNSRERNVAVDEPQAVQDDPKSVVLALPALAPGSYKVQFRVLSIDGHVVESSYGFRIKNTQQ
;
A
#
# COMPACT_ATOMS: atom_id res chain seq x y z
N MET A 1 -44.59 36.40 -43.75
CA MET A 1 -44.52 35.88 -42.36
C MET A 1 -43.87 34.49 -42.26
N VAL A 2 -43.88 33.67 -43.32
CA VAL A 2 -43.38 32.27 -43.32
C VAL A 2 -41.84 32.14 -43.16
N ASN A 3 -41.06 33.11 -43.65
CA ASN A 3 -39.59 33.01 -43.67
C ASN A 3 -38.94 33.08 -42.28
N LYS A 4 -39.49 33.90 -41.36
CA LYS A 4 -38.94 34.08 -40.01
C LYS A 4 -39.11 32.80 -39.16
N MET A 5 -40.23 32.10 -39.34
CA MET A 5 -40.55 30.87 -38.62
C MET A 5 -39.68 29.66 -39.04
N LEU A 6 -39.26 29.62 -40.31
CA LEU A 6 -38.36 28.58 -40.82
C LEU A 6 -36.91 28.81 -40.38
N ILE A 7 -36.45 30.06 -40.41
CA ILE A 7 -35.09 30.44 -39.95
C ILE A 7 -34.95 30.21 -38.44
N ASP A 8 -35.94 30.56 -37.62
CA ASP A 8 -35.92 30.33 -36.17
C ASP A 8 -35.96 28.84 -35.80
N LYS A 9 -36.66 28.00 -36.58
CA LYS A 9 -36.65 26.54 -36.39
C LYS A 9 -35.30 25.93 -36.75
N PHE A 10 -34.67 26.38 -37.84
CA PHE A 10 -33.33 25.94 -38.22
C PHE A 10 -32.27 26.34 -37.18
N ASN A 11 -32.31 27.58 -36.68
CA ASN A 11 -31.40 28.05 -35.63
C ASN A 11 -31.62 27.32 -34.29
N LYS A 12 -32.87 27.00 -33.93
CA LYS A 12 -33.17 26.20 -32.74
C LYS A 12 -32.75 24.74 -32.90
N LEU A 13 -32.81 24.17 -34.11
CA LEU A 13 -32.34 22.81 -34.38
C LEU A 13 -30.81 22.74 -34.30
N THR A 14 -30.09 23.70 -34.90
CA THR A 14 -28.62 23.75 -34.86
C THR A 14 -28.11 24.00 -33.45
N VAL A 15 -28.70 24.92 -32.69
CA VAL A 15 -28.34 25.18 -31.29
C VAL A 15 -28.59 23.95 -30.40
N ARG A 16 -29.72 23.25 -30.57
CA ARG A 16 -30.01 22.00 -29.83
C ARG A 16 -29.02 20.89 -30.15
N SER A 17 -28.60 20.76 -31.41
CA SER A 17 -27.61 19.78 -31.83
C SER A 17 -26.22 20.11 -31.30
N ILE A 18 -25.81 21.39 -31.31
CA ILE A 18 -24.55 21.87 -30.73
C ILE A 18 -24.53 21.63 -29.21
N LEU A 19 -25.63 21.95 -28.52
CA LEU A 19 -25.72 21.75 -27.07
C LEU A 19 -25.58 20.27 -26.71
N LYS A 20 -26.26 19.38 -27.43
CA LYS A 20 -26.11 17.92 -27.26
C LYS A 20 -24.68 17.48 -27.53
N PHE A 21 -24.03 17.98 -28.58
CA PHE A 21 -22.64 17.64 -28.87
C PHE A 21 -21.72 18.05 -27.73
N ILE A 22 -21.87 19.28 -27.21
CA ILE A 22 -21.12 19.76 -26.06
C ILE A 22 -21.38 18.87 -24.83
N THR A 23 -22.63 18.53 -24.54
CA THR A 23 -22.95 17.63 -23.42
C THR A 23 -22.30 16.27 -23.59
N TRP A 24 -22.35 15.68 -24.79
CA TRP A 24 -21.72 14.38 -25.07
C TRP A 24 -20.19 14.44 -25.00
N THR A 25 -19.57 15.50 -25.51
CA THR A 25 -18.12 15.72 -25.38
C THR A 25 -17.72 15.91 -23.92
N LEU A 26 -18.52 16.62 -23.13
CA LEU A 26 -18.25 16.82 -21.70
C LEU A 26 -18.39 15.51 -20.91
N VAL A 27 -19.43 14.72 -21.19
CA VAL A 27 -19.64 13.39 -20.58
C VAL A 27 -18.50 12.45 -20.96
N PHE A 28 -18.07 12.46 -22.21
CA PHE A 28 -16.93 11.67 -22.68
C PHE A 28 -15.62 12.09 -22.00
N ALA A 29 -15.36 13.40 -21.89
CA ALA A 29 -14.18 13.93 -21.22
C ALA A 29 -14.14 13.59 -19.72
N LEU A 30 -15.29 13.56 -19.04
CA LEU A 30 -15.40 13.10 -17.66
C LEU A 30 -15.17 11.58 -17.53
N ALA A 31 -15.68 10.79 -18.48
CA ALA A 31 -15.50 9.33 -18.47
C ALA A 31 -14.04 8.91 -18.67
N MET A 32 -13.21 9.76 -19.32
CA MET A 32 -11.78 9.49 -19.49
C MET A 32 -10.93 9.72 -18.22
N GLN A 33 -11.51 10.17 -17.10
CA GLN A 33 -10.80 10.36 -15.83
C GLN A 33 -10.72 9.09 -14.96
N MET A 34 -10.74 7.89 -15.56
CA MET A 34 -10.53 6.64 -14.81
C MET A 34 -9.04 6.47 -14.47
N ASN A 35 -8.60 7.09 -13.37
CA ASN A 35 -7.31 6.78 -12.78
C ASN A 35 -7.40 5.40 -12.12
N HIS A 36 -6.88 4.37 -12.78
CA HIS A 36 -6.59 3.08 -12.14
C HIS A 36 -5.45 3.29 -11.15
N VAL A 37 -5.77 3.62 -9.89
CA VAL A 37 -4.80 3.56 -8.81
C VAL A 37 -4.69 2.10 -8.39
N TRP A 38 -3.76 1.37 -9.02
CA TRP A 38 -3.33 0.07 -8.52
C TRP A 38 -2.61 0.33 -7.20
N ALA A 39 -3.26 0.00 -6.09
CA ALA A 39 -2.68 0.20 -4.77
C ALA A 39 -1.95 -1.09 -4.38
N HIS A 40 -0.74 -1.28 -4.93
CA HIS A 40 0.21 -2.33 -4.56
C HIS A 40 0.20 -2.62 -3.05
N ALA A 41 0.49 -3.86 -2.65
CA ALA A 41 0.66 -4.20 -1.24
C ALA A 41 1.59 -3.19 -0.53
N SER A 42 1.15 -2.67 0.60
CA SER A 42 1.85 -1.68 1.39
C SER A 42 1.69 -2.01 2.85
N LEU A 43 2.77 -1.81 3.63
CA LEU A 43 2.76 -2.08 5.05
C LEU A 43 1.85 -1.06 5.75
N VAL A 44 0.72 -1.52 6.31
CA VAL A 44 -0.25 -0.68 7.02
C VAL A 44 -0.03 -0.69 8.53
N LYS A 45 0.51 -1.78 9.08
CA LYS A 45 0.79 -1.93 10.51
C LYS A 45 2.00 -2.83 10.71
N SER A 46 2.74 -2.58 11.78
CA SER A 46 3.79 -3.48 12.26
C SER A 46 3.76 -3.57 13.77
N ASP A 47 4.21 -4.71 14.28
CA ASP A 47 4.51 -4.91 15.68
C ASP A 47 5.91 -5.55 15.78
N PRO A 48 6.90 -4.89 16.40
CA PRO A 48 6.86 -3.54 16.98
C PRO A 48 6.49 -2.43 15.99
N PRO A 49 5.82 -1.36 16.46
CA PRO A 49 5.53 -0.19 15.61
C PRO A 49 6.79 0.48 15.07
N ARG A 50 6.66 1.12 13.91
CA ARG A 50 7.71 1.95 13.33
C ARG A 50 8.17 3.03 14.32
N ARG A 51 9.48 3.09 14.56
CA ARG A 51 10.18 3.97 15.50
C ARG A 51 9.84 3.71 16.98
N ALA A 52 9.30 2.53 17.31
CA ALA A 52 9.07 2.15 18.70
C ALA A 52 10.37 2.16 19.52
N SER A 53 10.24 2.50 20.80
CA SER A 53 11.28 2.39 21.81
C SER A 53 10.78 1.46 22.92
N LEU A 54 11.19 0.20 22.82
CA LEU A 54 10.74 -0.89 23.69
C LEU A 54 11.61 -0.95 24.94
N SER A 55 11.02 -1.30 26.07
CA SER A 55 11.78 -1.58 27.31
C SER A 55 12.35 -3.00 27.32
N GLU A 56 11.78 -3.90 26.53
CA GLU A 56 12.13 -5.32 26.47
C GLU A 56 12.28 -5.79 25.03
N SER A 57 12.95 -6.94 24.84
CA SER A 57 13.06 -7.58 23.53
C SER A 57 11.70 -8.11 23.09
N PRO A 58 11.25 -7.81 21.87
CA PRO A 58 10.10 -8.51 21.30
C PRO A 58 10.46 -9.96 21.01
N SER A 59 9.50 -10.87 21.12
CA SER A 59 9.64 -12.28 20.73
C SER A 59 9.42 -12.52 19.23
N GLN A 60 8.81 -11.56 18.53
CA GLN A 60 8.51 -11.66 17.11
C GLN A 60 8.41 -10.28 16.45
N ILE A 61 8.46 -10.27 15.12
CA ILE A 61 7.96 -9.18 14.28
C ILE A 61 6.70 -9.68 13.58
N GLN A 62 5.63 -8.89 13.58
CA GLN A 62 4.48 -9.12 12.72
C GLN A 62 4.24 -7.91 11.81
N LEU A 63 3.99 -8.18 10.53
CA LEU A 63 3.78 -7.19 9.49
C LEU A 63 2.41 -7.40 8.89
N TRP A 64 1.61 -6.34 8.78
CA TRP A 64 0.31 -6.35 8.11
C TRP A 64 0.31 -5.45 6.89
N PHE A 65 -0.30 -5.93 5.82
CA PHE A 65 -0.41 -5.26 4.54
C PHE A 65 -1.87 -4.91 4.23
N ASN A 66 -2.09 -3.95 3.33
CA ASN A 66 -3.44 -3.61 2.82
C ASN A 66 -3.99 -4.67 1.85
N GLU A 67 -3.12 -5.47 1.24
CA GLU A 67 -3.46 -6.53 0.28
C GLU A 67 -2.96 -7.89 0.76
N GLU A 68 -3.53 -8.95 0.18
CA GLU A 68 -3.05 -10.31 0.38
C GLU A 68 -1.67 -10.47 -0.25
N ILE A 69 -0.84 -11.30 0.40
CA ILE A 69 0.53 -11.56 -0.05
C ILE A 69 0.75 -13.05 -0.22
N GLU A 70 1.63 -13.39 -1.15
CA GLU A 70 2.14 -14.75 -1.32
C GLU A 70 3.22 -15.00 -0.26
N ALA A 71 2.81 -15.49 0.90
CA ALA A 71 3.68 -15.66 2.07
C ALA A 71 4.91 -16.54 1.79
N ALA A 72 4.82 -17.52 0.89
CA ALA A 72 5.93 -18.37 0.47
C ALA A 72 7.08 -17.58 -0.21
N TYR A 73 6.80 -16.37 -0.71
CA TYR A 73 7.80 -15.47 -1.32
C TYR A 73 8.15 -14.28 -0.42
N ALA A 74 7.63 -14.26 0.82
CA ALA A 74 7.96 -13.23 1.79
C ALA A 74 9.37 -13.44 2.35
N SER A 75 10.11 -12.34 2.51
CA SER A 75 11.38 -12.31 3.22
C SER A 75 11.36 -11.18 4.23
N VAL A 76 11.78 -11.47 5.46
CA VAL A 76 11.92 -10.48 6.52
C VAL A 76 13.30 -10.66 7.15
N LYS A 77 14.05 -9.56 7.26
CA LYS A 77 15.35 -9.50 7.93
C LYS A 77 15.30 -8.47 9.04
N VAL A 78 15.90 -8.79 10.17
CA VAL A 78 16.06 -7.84 11.28
C VAL A 78 17.54 -7.57 11.46
N LEU A 79 17.98 -6.38 11.08
CA LEU A 79 19.38 -6.01 11.08
C LEU A 79 19.71 -5.21 12.34
N ASN A 80 20.81 -5.57 13.01
CA ASN A 80 21.36 -4.76 14.10
C ASN A 80 22.19 -3.57 13.56
N SER A 81 22.79 -2.79 14.46
CA SER A 81 23.64 -1.64 14.10
C SER A 81 24.89 -1.98 13.30
N ARG A 82 25.28 -3.26 13.23
CA ARG A 82 26.39 -3.77 12.41
C ARG A 82 25.91 -4.40 11.09
N GLU A 83 24.66 -4.14 10.72
CA GLU A 83 23.98 -4.69 9.54
C GLU A 83 23.92 -6.22 9.48
N ARG A 84 24.07 -6.89 10.63
CA ARG A 84 23.93 -8.35 10.72
C ARG A 84 22.47 -8.71 10.95
N ASN A 85 21.96 -9.67 10.18
CA ASN A 85 20.65 -10.26 10.44
C ASN A 85 20.70 -11.03 11.77
N VAL A 86 19.77 -10.72 12.67
CA VAL A 86 19.64 -11.38 13.97
C VAL A 86 18.51 -12.40 14.01
N ALA A 87 17.62 -12.39 13.01
CA ALA A 87 16.61 -13.42 12.86
C ALA A 87 17.24 -14.74 12.42
N VAL A 88 16.75 -15.84 12.99
CA VAL A 88 17.24 -17.20 12.73
C VAL A 88 16.31 -18.02 11.84
N ASP A 89 15.03 -17.64 11.80
CA ASP A 89 13.98 -18.34 11.05
C ASP A 89 13.52 -17.54 9.83
N GLU A 90 12.71 -18.19 8.99
CA GLU A 90 11.99 -17.56 7.88
C GLU A 90 10.62 -17.03 8.34
N PRO A 91 10.11 -15.94 7.75
CA PRO A 91 8.77 -15.47 8.06
C PRO A 91 7.71 -16.52 7.70
N GLN A 92 6.71 -16.67 8.56
CA GLN A 92 5.60 -17.60 8.40
C GLN A 92 4.31 -16.85 8.07
N ALA A 93 3.45 -17.51 7.30
CA ALA A 93 2.08 -17.05 7.09
C ALA A 93 1.30 -17.11 8.40
N VAL A 94 0.34 -16.20 8.57
CA VAL A 94 -0.61 -16.27 9.68
C VAL A 94 -1.88 -16.97 9.17
N GLN A 95 -2.26 -18.08 9.80
CA GLN A 95 -3.28 -19.02 9.30
C GLN A 95 -4.61 -18.34 8.94
N ASP A 96 -5.03 -17.35 9.72
CA ASP A 96 -6.31 -16.64 9.55
C ASP A 96 -6.13 -15.18 9.08
N ASP A 97 -4.93 -14.79 8.64
CA ASP A 97 -4.63 -13.43 8.15
C ASP A 97 -3.65 -13.46 6.96
N PRO A 98 -4.15 -13.66 5.72
CA PRO A 98 -3.34 -13.76 4.50
C PRO A 98 -2.67 -12.44 4.10
N LYS A 99 -2.99 -11.34 4.80
CA LYS A 99 -2.36 -10.03 4.62
C LYS A 99 -1.24 -9.82 5.63
N SER A 100 -0.77 -10.86 6.30
CA SER A 100 0.25 -10.72 7.32
C SER A 100 1.26 -11.86 7.32
N VAL A 101 2.45 -11.53 7.79
CA VAL A 101 3.51 -12.50 8.09
C VAL A 101 4.08 -12.22 9.47
N VAL A 102 4.52 -13.29 10.11
CA VAL A 102 5.17 -13.26 11.42
C VAL A 102 6.57 -13.84 11.32
N LEU A 103 7.53 -13.21 11.96
CA LEU A 103 8.91 -13.68 12.06
C LEU A 103 9.28 -13.79 13.53
N ALA A 104 9.59 -15.00 14.00
CA ALA A 104 10.10 -15.21 15.34
C ALA A 104 11.49 -14.57 15.51
N LEU A 105 11.77 -14.06 16.70
CA LEU A 105 13.04 -13.46 17.05
C LEU A 105 13.67 -14.12 18.27
N PRO A 106 15.01 -14.30 18.28
CA PRO A 106 15.72 -14.59 19.51
C PRO A 106 15.69 -13.37 20.44
N ALA A 107 16.13 -13.56 21.69
CA ALA A 107 16.32 -12.46 22.62
C ALA A 107 17.33 -11.43 22.05
N LEU A 108 16.90 -10.17 21.97
CA LEU A 108 17.65 -9.07 21.41
C LEU A 108 18.27 -8.22 22.53
N ALA A 109 19.53 -7.84 22.35
CA ALA A 109 20.20 -6.90 23.24
C ALA A 109 19.64 -5.46 23.09
N PRO A 110 19.82 -4.58 24.08
CA PRO A 110 19.56 -3.15 23.91
C PRO A 110 20.29 -2.57 22.70
N GLY A 111 19.59 -1.77 21.89
CA GLY A 111 20.16 -1.25 20.65
C GLY A 111 19.13 -0.80 19.62
N SER A 112 19.64 -0.42 18.44
CA SER A 112 18.81 -0.06 17.29
C SER A 112 18.74 -1.20 16.29
N TYR A 113 17.54 -1.42 15.75
CA TYR A 113 17.24 -2.49 14.81
C TYR A 113 16.51 -1.92 13.59
N LYS A 114 16.79 -2.51 12.41
CA LYS A 114 16.16 -2.19 11.13
C LYS A 114 15.47 -3.46 10.60
N VAL A 115 14.15 -3.43 10.52
CA VAL A 115 13.35 -4.47 9.89
C VAL A 115 13.30 -4.15 8.39
N GLN A 116 13.78 -5.06 7.56
CA GLN A 116 13.65 -5.00 6.11
C GLN A 116 12.72 -6.12 5.68
N PHE A 117 11.81 -5.84 4.76
CA PHE A 117 10.91 -6.85 4.22
C PHE A 117 10.80 -6.72 2.71
N ARG A 118 10.54 -7.87 2.09
CA ARG A 118 10.20 -8.05 0.69
C ARG A 118 8.99 -8.97 0.62
N VAL A 119 7.91 -8.54 -0.02
CA VAL A 119 6.70 -9.36 -0.18
C VAL A 119 6.22 -9.33 -1.63
N LEU A 120 5.58 -10.40 -2.08
CA LEU A 120 4.89 -10.47 -3.37
C LEU A 120 3.40 -10.32 -3.09
N SER A 121 2.78 -9.27 -3.62
CA SER A 121 1.31 -9.12 -3.59
C SER A 121 0.67 -10.13 -4.54
N ILE A 122 -0.57 -10.53 -4.27
CA ILE A 122 -1.36 -11.37 -5.19
C ILE A 122 -1.62 -10.68 -6.54
N ASP A 123 -1.42 -9.36 -6.64
CA ASP A 123 -1.49 -8.61 -7.89
C ASP A 123 -0.25 -8.80 -8.80
N GLY A 124 0.76 -9.54 -8.32
CA GLY A 124 1.98 -9.88 -9.03
C GLY A 124 3.16 -8.93 -8.80
N HIS A 125 3.00 -7.87 -8.01
CA HIS A 125 4.08 -6.92 -7.74
C HIS A 125 4.86 -7.24 -6.46
N VAL A 126 6.17 -7.02 -6.54
CA VAL A 126 7.07 -7.11 -5.40
C VAL A 126 7.17 -5.76 -4.71
N VAL A 127 7.05 -5.76 -3.39
CA VAL A 127 7.16 -4.59 -2.54
C VAL A 127 8.30 -4.79 -1.55
N GLU A 128 9.23 -3.84 -1.54
CA GLU A 128 10.38 -3.81 -0.64
C GLU A 128 10.37 -2.53 0.18
N SER A 129 10.54 -2.64 1.49
CA SER A 129 10.59 -1.48 2.37
C SER A 129 11.29 -1.84 3.69
N SER A 130 11.53 -0.82 4.53
CA SER A 130 12.13 -1.01 5.84
C SER A 130 11.63 -0.02 6.87
N TYR A 131 11.82 -0.37 8.14
CA TYR A 131 11.57 0.52 9.27
C TYR A 131 12.50 0.20 10.44
N GLY A 132 12.66 1.16 11.36
CA GLY A 132 13.50 0.98 12.54
C GLY A 132 12.70 0.89 13.84
N PHE A 133 13.22 0.16 14.82
CA PHE A 133 12.79 0.21 16.23
C PHE A 133 14.03 0.16 17.13
N ARG A 134 13.85 0.44 18.42
CA ARG A 134 14.93 0.44 19.42
C ARG A 134 14.51 -0.29 20.69
N ILE A 135 15.46 -0.96 21.33
CA ILE A 135 15.32 -1.54 22.67
C ILE A 135 16.17 -0.69 23.62
N LYS A 136 15.55 -0.19 24.69
CA LYS A 136 16.20 0.65 25.70
C LYS A 136 17.20 -0.19 26.50
N ASN A 137 18.20 0.49 27.04
CA ASN A 137 19.06 -0.11 28.04
C ASN A 137 18.39 0.06 29.40
N THR A 138 17.91 -1.03 30.00
CA THR A 138 17.20 -1.04 31.30
C THR A 138 18.12 -0.77 32.50
N GLN A 139 19.29 -0.17 32.27
CA GLN A 139 20.28 0.23 33.28
C GLN A 139 20.14 1.72 33.67
N GLN A 140 18.96 2.32 33.52
CA GLN A 140 18.68 3.71 33.94
C GLN A 140 17.40 3.79 34.76
#